data_AF-A0AAE3C5I0-F1
#
_entry.id   AF-A0AAE3C5I0-F1
#
_cell.length_a   1.000
_cell.length_b   1.000
_cell.length_c   1.000
_cell.angle_alpha   90.00
_cell.angle_beta   90.00
_cell.angle_gamma   90.00
#
_symmetry.space_group_name_H-M   'P 1'
#
loop_
_entity.id
_entity.type
_entity.pdbx_description
1 polymer ?
#
loop_
_entity_poly.entity_id
_entity_poly.type
_entity_poly.pdbx_seq_one_letter_code
_entity_poly.pdbx_strand_id
1 'polypeptide(L)'
;MGIVEKVKSFFRTLIGGAPSIQPVKVTSKEMKEINILKTEIDQLKSEKDKIQEELQRIDLDFTMGKISPEDRDKNYVQLMVKAMKLNREITSKKQRIFALGGVISEI
;
A
#
# COMPACT_ATOMS: atom_id res chain seq x y z
N MET A 1 -8.60 -32.38 -39.70
CA MET A 1 -7.78 -31.31 -39.08
C MET A 1 -7.74 -31.58 -37.59
N GLY A 2 -6.61 -32.11 -37.14
CA GLY A 2 -6.48 -32.73 -35.83
C GLY A 2 -6.21 -31.70 -34.74
N ILE A 3 -6.58 -32.04 -33.51
CA ILE A 3 -6.36 -31.25 -32.29
C ILE A 3 -4.89 -30.78 -32.16
N VAL A 4 -3.95 -31.55 -32.70
CA VAL A 4 -2.51 -31.26 -32.75
C VAL A 4 -2.17 -29.97 -33.51
N GLU A 5 -2.91 -29.61 -34.56
CA GLU A 5 -2.68 -28.38 -35.34
C GLU A 5 -3.16 -27.14 -34.59
N LYS A 6 -4.28 -27.23 -33.85
CA LYS A 6 -4.77 -26.16 -32.96
C LYS A 6 -3.80 -25.88 -31.82
N VAL A 7 -3.21 -26.93 -31.23
CA VAL A 7 -2.25 -26.78 -30.14
C VAL A 7 -0.98 -26.09 -30.66
N LYS A 8 -0.48 -26.48 -31.85
CA LYS A 8 0.67 -25.80 -32.48
C LYS A 8 0.40 -24.33 -32.81
N SER A 9 -0.81 -23.97 -33.24
CA SER A 9 -1.14 -22.56 -33.49
C SER A 9 -1.19 -21.75 -32.19
N PHE A 10 -1.72 -22.35 -31.12
CA PHE A 10 -1.78 -21.71 -29.80
C PHE A 10 -0.38 -21.43 -29.23
N PHE A 11 0.56 -22.37 -29.38
CA PHE A 11 1.96 -22.16 -28.97
C PHE A 11 2.71 -21.18 -29.87
N ARG A 12 2.39 -21.11 -31.18
CA ARG A 12 2.96 -20.07 -32.06
C ARG A 12 2.51 -18.66 -31.65
N THR A 13 1.28 -18.49 -31.18
CA THR A 13 0.79 -17.20 -30.67
C THR A 13 1.43 -16.83 -29.33
N LEU A 14 1.84 -17.82 -28.52
CA LEU A 14 2.56 -17.60 -27.26
C LEU A 14 4.06 -17.31 -27.43
N ILE A 15 4.69 -17.85 -28.49
CA ILE A 15 6.12 -17.64 -28.81
C ILE A 15 6.31 -16.44 -29.76
N GLY A 16 5.25 -16.00 -30.43
CA GLY A 16 5.19 -14.77 -31.21
C GLY A 16 5.20 -13.54 -30.31
N GLY A 17 6.38 -13.26 -29.76
CA GLY A 17 6.81 -12.02 -29.10
C GLY A 17 5.71 -11.29 -28.35
N ALA A 18 5.61 -11.50 -27.04
CA ALA A 18 4.90 -10.57 -26.17
C ALA A 18 5.27 -9.14 -26.61
N PRO A 19 4.29 -8.26 -26.91
CA PRO A 19 4.60 -6.90 -27.33
C PRO A 19 5.55 -6.33 -26.29
N SER A 20 6.72 -5.86 -26.73
CA SER A 20 7.73 -5.33 -25.82
C SER A 20 7.05 -4.26 -24.98
N ILE A 21 6.85 -4.53 -23.69
CA ILE A 21 6.34 -3.53 -22.75
C ILE A 21 7.44 -2.47 -22.73
N GLN A 22 7.26 -1.41 -23.51
CA GLN A 22 8.22 -0.30 -23.49
C GLN A 22 8.27 0.17 -22.04
N PRO A 23 9.45 0.22 -21.40
CA PRO A 23 9.54 0.74 -20.06
C PRO A 23 8.97 2.15 -20.09
N VAL A 24 7.93 2.38 -19.29
CA VAL A 24 7.30 3.71 -19.15
C VAL A 24 8.46 4.67 -18.86
N LYS A 25 8.74 5.58 -19.79
CA LYS A 25 9.81 6.56 -19.62
C LYS A 25 9.34 7.58 -18.58
N VAL A 26 9.59 7.27 -17.32
CA VAL A 26 9.38 8.20 -16.20
C VAL A 26 10.26 9.41 -16.45
N THR A 27 9.63 10.56 -16.62
CA THR A 27 10.33 11.85 -16.76
C THR A 27 11.01 12.22 -15.44
N SER A 28 12.02 13.10 -15.50
CA SER A 28 12.71 13.58 -14.29
C SER A 28 11.77 14.28 -13.29
N LYS A 29 10.65 14.83 -13.76
CA LYS A 29 9.60 15.43 -12.93
C LYS A 29 8.79 14.35 -12.20
N GLU A 30 8.36 13.30 -12.91
CA GLU A 30 7.61 12.19 -12.32
C GLU A 30 8.46 11.42 -11.31
N MET A 31 9.77 11.27 -11.56
CA MET A 31 10.70 10.65 -10.61
C MET A 31 10.81 11.46 -9.31
N LYS A 32 10.83 12.80 -9.39
CA LYS A 32 10.80 13.67 -8.21
C LYS A 32 9.49 13.50 -7.43
N GLU A 33 8.36 13.46 -8.13
CA GLU A 33 7.04 13.23 -7.51
C GLU A 33 6.98 11.87 -6.80
N ILE A 34 7.48 10.80 -7.44
CA ILE A 34 7.58 9.47 -6.84
C ILE A 34 8.40 9.50 -5.54
N ASN A 35 9.54 10.20 -5.52
CA ASN A 35 10.39 10.29 -4.33
C ASN A 35 9.72 11.06 -3.18
N ILE A 36 8.96 12.11 -3.50
CA ILE A 36 8.16 12.85 -2.51
C ILE A 36 7.09 11.93 -1.93
N LEU A 37 6.32 11.27 -2.80
CA LEU A 37 5.25 10.35 -2.38
C LEU A 37 5.77 9.19 -1.52
N LYS A 38 6.98 8.67 -1.81
CA LYS A 38 7.63 7.65 -0.98
C LYS A 38 7.95 8.18 0.42
N THR A 39 8.57 9.36 0.51
CA THR A 39 8.87 10.02 1.79
C THR A 39 7.60 10.26 2.60
N GLU A 40 6.53 10.72 1.96
CA GLU A 40 5.24 10.93 2.62
C GLU A 40 4.61 9.62 3.10
N ILE A 41 4.72 8.52 2.34
CA ILE A 41 4.27 7.20 2.79
C ILE A 41 5.04 6.76 4.04
N ASP A 42 6.35 6.96 4.09
CA ASP A 42 7.16 6.57 5.24
C ASP A 42 6.81 7.40 6.49
N GLN A 43 6.51 8.69 6.33
CA GLN A 43 5.98 9.52 7.41
C GLN A 43 4.62 9.01 7.92
N LEU A 44 3.68 8.72 7.01
CA LEU A 44 2.36 8.18 7.37
C LEU A 44 2.46 6.80 8.05
N LYS A 45 3.41 5.96 7.65
CA LYS A 45 3.71 4.69 8.33
C LYS A 45 4.21 4.93 9.75
N SER A 46 5.16 5.86 9.95
CA SER A 46 5.64 6.21 11.29
C SER A 46 4.53 6.75 12.20
N GLU A 47 3.60 7.54 11.66
CA GLU A 47 2.43 8.00 12.41
C GLU A 47 1.49 6.83 12.79
N LYS A 48 1.31 5.87 11.87
CA LYS A 48 0.53 4.67 12.14
C LYS A 48 1.17 3.80 13.24
N ASP A 49 2.49 3.67 13.24
CA ASP A 49 3.21 2.92 14.27
C ASP A 49 3.02 3.56 15.66
N LYS A 50 3.04 4.90 15.74
CA LYS A 50 2.71 5.63 16.99
C LYS A 50 1.29 5.36 17.45
N ILE A 51 0.31 5.34 16.53
CA ILE A 51 -1.07 4.98 16.89
C ILE A 51 -1.15 3.55 17.45
N GLN A 52 -0.38 2.61 16.88
CA GLN A 52 -0.32 1.25 17.37
C GLN A 52 0.29 1.17 18.78
N GLU A 53 1.33 1.96 19.07
CA GLU A 53 1.87 2.10 20.43
C GLU A 53 0.84 2.70 21.39
N GLU A 54 0.08 3.72 20.96
CA GLU A 54 -0.97 4.34 21.78
C GLU A 54 -2.10 3.35 22.10
N LEU A 55 -2.51 2.53 21.13
CA LEU A 55 -3.50 1.47 21.35
C LEU A 55 -3.02 0.46 22.40
N GLN A 56 -1.75 0.04 22.32
CA GLN A 56 -1.15 -0.85 23.33
C GLN A 56 -1.11 -0.21 24.72
N ARG A 57 -0.81 1.10 24.81
CA ARG A 57 -0.84 1.83 26.08
C ARG A 57 -2.25 1.90 26.67
N ILE A 58 -3.28 2.15 25.86
CA ILE A 58 -4.67 2.17 26.30
C ILE A 58 -5.08 0.79 26.86
N ASP A 59 -4.70 -0.29 26.18
CA ASP A 59 -4.97 -1.64 26.66
C ASP A 59 -4.26 -1.91 27.99
N LEU A 60 -3.00 -1.48 28.12
CA LEU A 60 -2.25 -1.60 29.37
C LEU A 60 -2.89 -0.79 30.51
N ASP A 61 -3.25 0.47 30.27
CA ASP A 61 -3.90 1.32 31.27
C ASP A 61 -5.27 0.77 31.68
N PHE A 62 -6.00 0.15 30.76
CA PHE A 62 -7.24 -0.57 31.07
C PHE A 62 -7.00 -1.79 31.96
N THR A 63 -6.02 -2.64 31.61
CA THR A 63 -5.68 -3.82 32.43
C THR A 63 -5.16 -3.46 33.82
N MET A 64 -4.51 -2.30 33.96
CA MET A 64 -4.06 -1.75 35.24
C MET A 64 -5.18 -1.04 36.03
N GLY A 65 -6.40 -0.94 35.48
CA GLY A 65 -7.54 -0.28 36.12
C GLY A 65 -7.43 1.24 36.19
N LYS A 66 -6.58 1.87 35.37
CA LYS A 66 -6.40 3.33 35.35
C LYS A 66 -7.47 4.07 34.56
N ILE A 67 -8.15 3.39 33.64
CA ILE A 67 -9.22 3.94 32.80
C ILE A 67 -10.45 3.03 32.83
N SER A 68 -11.62 3.63 32.60
CA SER A 68 -12.88 2.91 32.50
C SER A 68 -12.99 2.14 31.17
N PRO A 69 -13.84 1.10 31.08
CA PRO A 69 -14.18 0.46 29.80
C PRO A 69 -14.68 1.48 28.75
N GLU A 70 -15.52 2.43 29.17
CA GLU A 70 -16.09 3.44 28.28
C GLU A 70 -15.02 4.39 27.71
N ASP A 71 -14.07 4.82 28.54
CA ASP A 71 -12.95 5.66 28.11
C ASP A 71 -12.00 4.90 27.19
N ARG A 72 -11.74 3.63 27.50
CA ARG A 72 -10.93 2.74 26.64
C ARG A 72 -11.57 2.64 25.25
N ASP A 73 -12.84 2.29 25.16
CA ASP A 73 -13.56 2.09 23.90
C ASP A 73 -13.61 3.38 23.07
N LYS A 74 -13.90 4.51 23.71
CA LYS A 74 -13.91 5.82 23.05
C LYS A 74 -12.54 6.15 22.45
N ASN A 75 -11.47 5.99 23.22
CA ASN A 75 -10.11 6.27 22.75
C ASN A 75 -9.69 5.29 21.64
N TYR A 76 -10.01 4.01 21.81
CA TYR A 76 -9.71 2.96 20.84
C TYR A 76 -10.39 3.24 19.49
N VAL A 77 -11.69 3.59 19.49
CA VAL A 77 -12.43 3.94 18.27
C VAL A 77 -11.81 5.15 17.58
N GLN A 78 -11.45 6.21 18.32
CA GLN A 78 -10.83 7.40 17.75
C GLN A 78 -9.50 7.08 17.06
N LEU A 79 -8.64 6.29 17.72
CA LEU A 79 -7.36 5.87 17.16
C LEU A 79 -7.53 4.95 15.95
N MET A 80 -8.49 4.03 15.99
CA MET A 80 -8.79 3.14 14.86
C MET A 80 -9.27 3.94 13.63
N VAL A 81 -10.12 4.95 13.84
CA VAL A 81 -10.56 5.84 12.75
C VAL A 81 -9.38 6.61 12.16
N LYS A 82 -8.45 7.11 12.99
CA LYS A 82 -7.22 7.76 12.50
C LYS A 82 -6.35 6.79 11.70
N ALA A 83 -6.11 5.58 12.20
CA ALA A 83 -5.35 4.55 11.50
C ALA A 83 -5.97 4.18 10.14
N MET A 84 -7.31 4.09 10.07
CA MET A 84 -8.02 3.87 8.80
C MET A 84 -7.81 5.01 7.81
N LYS A 85 -7.81 6.28 8.25
CA LYS A 85 -7.53 7.42 7.39
C LYS A 85 -6.10 7.36 6.84
N LEU A 86 -5.12 7.12 7.70
CA LEU A 86 -3.71 6.95 7.28
C LEU A 86 -3.56 5.82 6.26
N ASN A 87 -4.20 4.67 6.47
CA ASN A 87 -4.16 3.55 5.52
C ASN A 87 -4.75 3.92 4.15
N ARG A 88 -5.85 4.71 4.12
CA ARG A 88 -6.44 5.20 2.87
C ARG A 88 -5.49 6.16 2.15
N GLU A 89 -4.85 7.06 2.88
CA GLU A 89 -3.87 8.00 2.31
C GLU A 89 -2.65 7.29 1.76
N ILE A 90 -2.09 6.33 2.50
CA ILE A 90 -0.99 5.47 2.02
C ILE A 90 -1.42 4.77 0.74
N THR A 91 -2.62 4.17 0.70
CA THR A 91 -3.13 3.47 -0.48
C THR A 91 -3.25 4.41 -1.69
N SER A 92 -3.79 5.61 -1.49
CA SER A 92 -3.92 6.63 -2.53
C SER A 92 -2.55 7.05 -3.08
N LYS A 93 -1.58 7.30 -2.21
CA LYS A 93 -0.20 7.62 -2.61
C LYS A 93 0.48 6.45 -3.32
N LYS A 94 0.26 5.20 -2.87
CA LYS A 94 0.75 4.00 -3.56
C LYS A 94 0.18 3.92 -4.98
N GLN A 95 -1.13 4.11 -5.14
CA GLN A 95 -1.79 4.14 -6.46
C GLN A 95 -1.21 5.23 -7.36
N ARG A 96 -0.93 6.42 -6.82
CA ARG A 96 -0.29 7.51 -7.57
C ARG A 96 1.11 7.13 -8.04
N ILE A 97 1.93 6.50 -7.19
CA ILE A 97 3.26 6.02 -7.58
C ILE A 97 3.16 5.01 -8.72
N PHE A 98 2.23 4.05 -8.65
CA PHE A 98 2.01 3.08 -9.73
C PHE A 98 1.56 3.75 -11.04
N ALA A 99 0.67 4.74 -10.97
CA ALA A 99 0.22 5.49 -12.13
C ALA A 99 1.36 6.29 -12.81
N LEU A 100 2.38 6.69 -12.04
CA LEU A 100 3.59 7.36 -12.53
C LEU A 100 4.66 6.37 -13.05
N GLY A 101 4.38 5.06 -13.06
CA GLY A 101 5.35 4.03 -13.45
C GLY A 101 6.40 3.72 -12.38
N GLY A 102 6.20 4.20 -11.14
CA GLY A 102 7.08 3.89 -10.02
C GLY A 102 6.80 2.52 -9.40
N VAL A 103 7.83 1.91 -8.82
CA VAL A 103 7.74 0.66 -8.06
C VAL A 103 7.87 0.96 -6.57
N ILE A 104 7.03 0.30 -5.78
CA ILE A 104 7.06 0.32 -4.32
C ILE A 104 7.58 -1.04 -3.87
N SER A 105 8.77 -1.05 -3.30
CA SER A 105 9.30 -2.25 -2.64
C SER A 105 8.55 -2.42 -1.32
N GLU A 106 7.79 -3.50 -1.18
CA GLU A 106 7.32 -3.92 0.14
C GLU A 106 8.50 -4.64 0.80
N ILE A 107 9.22 -3.93 1.67
CA ILE A 107 10.12 -4.51 2.67
C ILE A 107 9.38 -4.43 4.00
#